data_AF-A0A2A2YFN9-F1
#
_entry.id   AF-A0A2A2YFN9-F1
#
_cell.length_a   1.000
_cell.length_b   1.000
_cell.length_c   1.000
_cell.angle_alpha   90.00
_cell.angle_beta   90.00
_cell.angle_gamma   90.00
#
_symmetry.space_group_name_H-M   'P 1'
#
loop_
_entity.id
_entity.type
_entity.pdbx_description
1 polymer ?
#
loop_
_entity_poly.entity_id
_entity_poly.type
_entity_poly.pdbx_seq_one_letter_code
_entity_poly.pdbx_strand_id
1 'polypeptide(L)'
;MTSRRLIIAYFVLVLVAMTWVSWYASTAPTITSLPQYAAITGKEGINVIDGFVTVCSEPWGLATMFDAYFGFLAFWLYTAWRARTVGARIGWFVALMLLGNFAIAAYVLLCLKQSGDETDLGKVFFTRKVA
;
A
#
# COMPACT_ATOMS: atom_id res chain seq x y z
N MET A 1 -21.07 -3.13 -16.90
CA MET A 1 -21.38 -1.93 -16.10
C MET A 1 -21.09 -2.09 -14.61
N THR A 2 -21.22 -3.29 -14.04
CA THR A 2 -21.01 -3.60 -12.62
C THR A 2 -19.56 -3.35 -12.15
N SER A 3 -18.56 -3.73 -12.95
CA SER A 3 -17.13 -3.58 -12.58
C SER A 3 -16.68 -2.12 -12.43
N ARG A 4 -17.19 -1.21 -13.26
CA ARG A 4 -16.85 0.23 -13.14
C ARG A 4 -17.39 0.82 -11.83
N ARG A 5 -18.63 0.48 -11.48
CA ARG A 5 -19.26 0.93 -10.23
C ARG A 5 -18.53 0.38 -9.01
N LEU A 6 -18.08 -0.88 -9.05
CA LEU A 6 -17.31 -1.50 -7.98
C LEU A 6 -15.93 -0.83 -7.80
N ILE A 7 -15.23 -0.51 -8.89
CA ILE A 7 -13.95 0.21 -8.81
C ILE A 7 -14.14 1.62 -8.25
N ILE A 8 -15.17 2.34 -8.71
CA ILE A 8 -15.50 3.67 -8.17
C ILE A 8 -15.82 3.57 -6.67
N ALA A 9 -16.66 2.61 -6.27
CA ALA A 9 -17.01 2.40 -4.88
C ALA A 9 -15.78 2.10 -4.02
N TYR A 10 -14.85 1.28 -4.51
CA TYR A 10 -13.57 1.02 -3.85
C TYR A 10 -12.76 2.31 -3.65
N PHE A 11 -12.54 3.10 -4.69
CA PHE A 11 -11.75 4.32 -4.57
C PHE A 11 -12.43 5.42 -3.73
N VAL A 12 -13.77 5.49 -3.75
CA VAL A 12 -14.52 6.35 -2.83
C VAL A 12 -14.33 5.89 -1.39
N LEU A 13 -14.42 4.58 -1.12
CA LEU A 13 -14.16 4.01 0.20
C LEU A 13 -12.74 4.34 0.67
N VAL A 14 -11.74 4.16 -0.19
CA VAL A 14 -10.35 4.53 0.11
C VAL A 14 -10.27 6.01 0.46
N LEU A 15 -10.83 6.89 -0.37
CA LEU A 15 -10.76 8.33 -0.13
C LEU A 15 -11.40 8.74 1.21
N VAL A 16 -12.58 8.19 1.52
CA VAL A 16 -13.27 8.43 2.80
C VAL A 16 -12.44 7.90 3.97
N ALA A 17 -11.92 6.68 3.86
CA ALA A 17 -11.08 6.07 4.89
C ALA A 17 -9.80 6.89 5.14
N MET A 18 -9.11 7.32 4.09
CA MET A 18 -7.88 8.09 4.20
C MET A 18 -8.13 9.48 4.79
N THR A 19 -9.21 10.13 4.37
CA THR A 19 -9.62 11.43 4.92
C THR A 19 -9.91 11.30 6.42
N TRP A 20 -10.65 10.25 6.81
CA TRP A 20 -10.96 9.98 8.21
C TRP A 20 -9.71 9.69 9.04
N VAL A 21 -8.84 8.79 8.58
CA VAL A 21 -7.65 8.36 9.33
C VAL A 21 -6.65 9.51 9.45
N SER A 22 -6.44 10.30 8.41
CA SER A 22 -5.57 11.49 8.46
C SER A 22 -6.14 12.58 9.37
N TRP A 23 -7.46 12.79 9.34
CA TRP A 23 -8.12 13.70 10.29
C TRP A 23 -7.96 13.23 11.73
N TYR A 24 -8.19 11.93 11.99
CA TYR A 24 -8.00 11.32 13.30
C TYR A 24 -6.55 11.43 13.78
N ALA A 25 -5.57 11.10 12.93
CA ALA A 25 -4.14 11.22 13.27
C ALA A 25 -3.72 12.67 13.55
N SER A 26 -4.37 13.65 12.90
CA SER A 26 -4.08 15.08 13.11
C SER A 26 -4.72 15.66 14.37
N THR A 27 -5.80 15.05 14.88
CA THR A 27 -6.58 15.55 16.03
C THR A 27 -6.42 14.71 17.29
N ALA A 28 -5.98 13.47 17.17
CA ALA A 28 -5.69 12.60 18.28
C ALA A 28 -4.33 12.95 18.91
N PRO A 29 -4.23 12.99 20.25
CA PRO A 29 -2.94 13.15 20.92
C PRO A 29 -2.02 11.95 20.64
N THR A 30 -0.76 12.22 20.32
CA THR A 30 0.32 11.23 20.16
C THR A 30 0.44 10.37 21.43
N ILE A 31 0.78 9.08 21.30
CA ILE A 31 0.90 8.17 22.45
C ILE A 31 1.83 8.74 23.53
N THR A 32 2.92 9.41 23.16
CA THR A 32 3.89 9.99 24.10
C THR A 32 3.37 11.20 24.87
N SER A 33 2.24 11.77 24.46
CA SER A 33 1.56 12.90 25.13
C SER A 33 0.43 12.47 26.07
N LEU A 34 0.07 11.17 26.09
CA LEU A 34 -0.96 10.64 26.98
C LEU A 34 -0.38 10.29 28.36
N PRO A 35 -1.08 10.60 29.48
CA PRO A 35 -0.58 10.37 30.84
C PRO A 35 -0.12 8.93 31.11
N GLN A 36 -0.80 7.95 30.51
CA GLN A 36 -0.49 6.52 30.66
C GLN A 36 0.84 6.07 30.02
N TYR A 37 1.45 6.88 29.15
CA TYR A 37 2.70 6.56 28.45
C TYR A 37 3.86 7.49 28.83
N ALA A 38 3.65 8.40 29.79
CA ALA A 38 4.69 9.28 30.33
C ALA A 38 5.92 8.51 30.85
N ALA A 39 5.72 7.26 31.31
CA ALA A 39 6.77 6.37 31.80
C ALA A 39 7.68 5.79 30.69
N ILE A 40 7.34 5.98 29.42
CA ILE A 40 8.07 5.47 28.25
C ILE A 40 8.65 6.62 27.40
N THR A 41 8.20 7.85 27.64
CA THR A 41 8.71 9.08 27.01
C THR A 41 10.22 9.21 27.27
N GLY A 42 11.02 9.14 26.20
CA GLY A 42 12.48 9.27 26.27
C GLY A 42 13.27 7.98 26.54
N LYS A 43 12.63 6.80 26.54
CA LYS A 43 13.35 5.51 26.53
C LYS A 43 13.84 5.16 25.11
N GLU A 44 14.95 4.43 25.01
CA GLU A 44 15.53 4.02 23.71
C GLU A 44 14.48 3.32 22.83
N GLY A 45 14.53 3.63 21.52
CA GLY A 45 13.57 3.12 20.54
C GLY A 45 13.61 1.59 20.47
N ILE A 46 12.43 0.98 20.52
CA ILE A 46 12.26 -0.45 20.35
C ILE A 46 12.41 -0.80 18.87
N ASN A 47 13.09 -1.90 18.54
CA ASN A 47 13.25 -2.34 17.15
C ASN A 47 11.90 -2.64 16.50
N VAL A 48 11.82 -2.62 15.16
CA VAL A 48 10.56 -2.79 14.40
C VAL A 48 9.78 -4.06 14.77
N ILE A 49 10.46 -5.12 15.18
CA ILE A 49 9.85 -6.39 15.59
C ILE A 49 9.09 -6.23 16.92
N ASP A 50 9.68 -5.55 17.89
CA ASP A 50 9.12 -5.38 19.23
C ASP A 50 8.23 -4.12 19.34
N GLY A 51 8.48 -3.13 18.47
CA GLY A 51 7.77 -1.86 18.40
C GLY A 51 6.53 -1.86 17.51
N PHE A 52 6.18 -2.98 16.86
CA PHE A 52 5.01 -3.07 15.98
C PHE A 52 3.71 -2.64 16.70
N VAL A 53 3.52 -3.11 17.93
CA VAL A 53 2.36 -2.75 18.76
C VAL A 53 2.35 -1.24 19.07
N THR A 54 3.52 -0.65 19.32
CA THR A 54 3.68 0.79 19.57
C THR A 54 3.34 1.61 18.32
N VAL A 55 3.83 1.20 17.14
CA VAL A 55 3.55 1.87 15.87
C VAL A 55 2.07 1.78 15.51
N CYS A 56 1.43 0.62 15.71
CA CYS A 56 -0.01 0.47 15.48
C CYS A 56 -0.87 1.23 16.49
N SER A 57 -0.34 1.52 17.67
CA SER A 57 -1.02 2.29 18.71
C SER A 57 -0.87 3.81 18.53
N GLU A 58 0.10 4.25 17.73
CA GLU A 58 0.29 5.65 17.39
C GLU A 58 -0.66 6.07 16.26
N PRO A 59 -1.47 7.13 16.44
CA PRO A 59 -2.40 7.60 15.40
C PRO A 59 -1.75 7.80 14.02
N TRP A 60 -0.56 8.39 13.95
CA TRP A 60 0.20 8.54 12.70
C TRP A 60 0.82 7.25 12.17
N GLY A 61 1.20 6.33 13.06
CA GLY A 61 1.68 5.01 12.65
C GLY A 61 0.57 4.19 11.98
N LEU A 62 -0.64 4.25 12.54
CA LEU A 62 -1.82 3.64 11.95
C LEU A 62 -2.17 4.29 10.60
N ALA A 63 -2.13 5.63 10.50
CA ALA A 63 -2.37 6.35 9.24
C ALA A 63 -1.41 5.91 8.13
N THR A 64 -0.12 5.83 8.45
CA THR A 64 0.92 5.40 7.51
C THR A 64 0.72 3.96 7.05
N MET A 65 0.27 3.06 7.94
CA MET A 65 -0.07 1.68 7.57
C MET A 65 -1.25 1.64 6.59
N PHE A 66 -2.31 2.39 6.85
CA PHE A 66 -3.43 2.47 5.91
C PHE A 66 -3.00 3.00 4.55
N ASP A 67 -2.19 4.08 4.51
CA ASP A 67 -1.68 4.65 3.26
C ASP A 67 -0.90 3.61 2.45
N ALA A 68 -0.02 2.86 3.12
CA ALA A 68 0.79 1.82 2.49
C ALA A 68 -0.08 0.69 1.91
N TYR A 69 -0.95 0.08 2.72
CA TYR A 69 -1.72 -1.10 2.29
C TYR A 69 -2.81 -0.77 1.27
N PHE A 70 -3.49 0.39 1.37
CA PHE A 70 -4.41 0.83 0.32
C PHE A 70 -3.66 1.15 -0.97
N GLY A 71 -2.45 1.71 -0.89
CA GLY A 71 -1.55 1.90 -2.02
C GLY A 71 -1.16 0.57 -2.67
N PHE A 72 -0.77 -0.43 -1.89
CA PHE A 72 -0.43 -1.77 -2.38
C PHE A 72 -1.62 -2.45 -3.04
N LEU A 73 -2.82 -2.31 -2.48
CA LEU A 73 -4.04 -2.87 -3.06
C LEU A 73 -4.43 -2.16 -4.36
N ALA A 74 -4.28 -0.84 -4.44
CA ALA A 74 -4.49 -0.08 -5.67
C ALA A 74 -3.49 -0.48 -6.76
N PHE A 75 -2.21 -0.64 -6.41
CA PHE A 75 -1.20 -1.13 -7.35
C PHE A 75 -1.49 -2.58 -7.76
N TRP A 76 -1.94 -3.41 -6.82
CA TRP A 76 -2.35 -4.77 -7.11
C TRP A 76 -3.49 -4.80 -8.14
N LEU A 77 -4.53 -3.96 -8.00
CA LEU A 77 -5.62 -3.89 -8.99
C LEU A 77 -5.08 -3.60 -10.40
N TYR A 78 -4.08 -2.72 -10.52
CA TYR A 78 -3.38 -2.47 -11.79
C TYR A 78 -2.61 -3.71 -12.28
N THR A 79 -1.80 -4.34 -11.44
CA THR A 79 -1.06 -5.56 -11.82
C THR A 79 -1.99 -6.71 -12.18
N ALA A 80 -3.12 -6.84 -11.49
CA ALA A 80 -4.11 -7.88 -11.67
C ALA A 80 -4.87 -7.71 -12.98
N TRP A 81 -5.17 -6.46 -13.36
CA TRP A 81 -5.71 -6.12 -14.67
C TRP A 81 -4.73 -6.47 -15.80
N ARG A 82 -3.43 -6.20 -15.63
CA ARG A 82 -2.39 -6.57 -16.61
C ARG A 82 -2.07 -8.06 -16.65
N ALA A 83 -2.25 -8.76 -15.54
CA ALA A 83 -1.90 -10.18 -15.42
C ALA A 83 -2.89 -11.07 -16.19
N ARG A 84 -2.32 -12.02 -16.94
CA ARG A 84 -3.05 -13.01 -17.75
C ARG A 84 -3.66 -14.12 -16.90
N THR A 85 -2.87 -14.71 -16.00
CA THR A 85 -3.26 -15.90 -15.23
C THR A 85 -3.70 -15.53 -13.82
N VAL A 86 -4.65 -16.28 -13.28
CA VAL A 86 -5.10 -16.12 -11.88
C VAL A 86 -3.93 -16.37 -10.91
N GLY A 87 -3.05 -17.33 -11.23
CA GLY A 87 -1.84 -17.58 -10.44
C GLY A 87 -0.91 -16.37 -10.36
N ALA A 88 -0.69 -15.65 -11.47
CA ALA A 88 0.10 -14.43 -11.45
C ALA A 88 -0.58 -13.31 -10.63
N ARG A 89 -1.92 -13.20 -10.70
CA ARG A 89 -2.67 -12.21 -9.89
C ARG A 89 -2.51 -12.46 -8.40
N ILE A 90 -2.64 -13.71 -7.97
CA ILE A 90 -2.49 -14.10 -6.56
C ILE A 90 -1.02 -13.98 -6.13
N GLY A 91 -0.07 -14.38 -6.98
CA GLY A 91 1.36 -14.23 -6.70
C GLY A 91 1.76 -12.78 -6.46
N TRP A 92 1.31 -11.85 -7.33
CA TRP A 92 1.57 -10.43 -7.13
C TRP A 92 0.81 -9.84 -5.94
N PHE A 93 -0.39 -10.34 -5.61
CA PHE A 93 -1.10 -9.94 -4.39
C PHE A 93 -0.26 -10.23 -3.15
N VAL A 94 0.18 -11.49 -3.01
CA VAL A 94 0.97 -11.93 -1.86
C VAL A 94 2.30 -11.17 -1.80
N ALA A 95 2.98 -11.02 -2.93
CA ALA A 95 4.23 -10.26 -2.99
C ALA A 95 4.04 -8.80 -2.55
N LEU A 96 3.00 -8.11 -3.03
CA LEU A 96 2.74 -6.71 -2.66
C LEU A 96 2.37 -6.54 -1.18
N MET A 97 1.59 -7.46 -0.61
CA MET A 97 1.19 -7.38 0.79
C MET A 97 2.33 -7.70 1.77
N LEU A 98 3.31 -8.53 1.37
CA LEU A 98 4.44 -8.91 2.23
C LEU A 98 5.68 -8.03 2.03
N LEU A 99 5.99 -7.66 0.79
CA LEU A 99 7.21 -6.93 0.43
C LEU A 99 6.97 -5.44 0.15
N GLY A 100 5.71 -5.02 -0.04
CA GLY A 100 5.36 -3.63 -0.32
C GLY A 100 6.11 -3.07 -1.52
N ASN A 101 6.85 -1.98 -1.29
CA ASN A 101 7.58 -1.26 -2.33
C ASN A 101 8.67 -2.09 -3.02
N PHE A 102 9.26 -3.09 -2.35
CA PHE A 102 10.23 -3.98 -3.01
C PHE A 102 9.57 -4.78 -4.14
N ALA A 103 8.34 -5.25 -3.93
CA ALA A 103 7.58 -5.93 -4.98
C ALA A 103 7.19 -4.98 -6.11
N ILE A 104 6.83 -3.73 -5.80
CA ILE A 104 6.55 -2.69 -6.82
C ILE A 104 7.78 -2.45 -7.69
N ALA A 105 8.94 -2.22 -7.07
CA ALA A 105 10.19 -1.97 -7.79
C ALA A 105 10.59 -3.18 -8.64
N ALA A 106 10.55 -4.39 -8.08
CA ALA A 106 10.83 -5.62 -8.81
C ALA A 106 9.89 -5.82 -10.00
N TYR A 107 8.60 -5.53 -9.83
CA TYR A 107 7.60 -5.59 -10.90
C TYR A 107 7.91 -4.62 -12.04
N VAL A 108 8.22 -3.36 -11.71
CA VAL A 108 8.56 -2.33 -12.70
C VAL A 108 9.83 -2.71 -13.47
N LEU A 109 10.87 -3.15 -12.76
CA LEU A 109 12.12 -3.63 -13.38
C LEU A 109 11.88 -4.85 -14.28
N LEU A 110 11.01 -5.78 -13.87
CA LEU A 110 10.60 -6.91 -14.71
C LEU A 110 9.90 -6.43 -15.99
N CYS A 111 9.05 -5.42 -15.92
CA CYS A 111 8.39 -4.86 -17.10
C CYS A 111 9.37 -4.17 -18.04
N LEU A 112 10.32 -3.39 -17.51
CA LEU A 112 11.37 -2.74 -18.30
C LEU A 112 12.33 -3.76 -18.94
N LYS A 113 12.64 -4.85 -18.23
CA LYS A 113 13.44 -5.94 -18.81
C LYS A 113 12.68 -6.64 -19.95
N GLN A 114 11.36 -6.76 -19.84
CA GLN A 114 10.52 -7.42 -20.85
C GLN A 114 10.21 -6.52 -22.05
N SER A 115 10.37 -5.21 -21.96
CA SER A 115 10.09 -4.30 -23.06
C SER A 115 11.15 -4.30 -24.15
N GLY A 116 12.34 -4.83 -23.90
CA GLY A 116 13.44 -4.81 -24.87
C GLY A 116 13.75 -3.38 -25.32
N ASP A 117 13.75 -3.14 -26.63
CA ASP A 117 14.02 -1.82 -27.24
C ASP A 117 12.79 -0.91 -27.36
N GLU A 118 11.62 -1.30 -26.83
CA GLU A 118 10.43 -0.44 -26.85
C GLU A 118 10.64 0.78 -25.96
N THR A 119 10.81 1.95 -26.60
CA THR A 119 11.02 3.24 -25.93
C THR A 119 9.74 3.87 -25.42
N ASP A 120 8.57 3.43 -25.92
CA ASP A 120 7.28 3.96 -25.48
C ASP A 120 6.85 3.32 -24.14
N LEU A 121 7.12 4.04 -23.05
CA LEU A 121 6.69 3.65 -21.69
C LEU A 121 5.18 3.45 -21.58
N GLY A 122 4.40 4.15 -22.40
CA GLY A 122 2.95 3.98 -22.47
C GLY A 122 2.59 2.55 -22.87
N LYS A 123 3.27 2.03 -23.90
CA LYS A 123 3.09 0.64 -24.32
C LYS A 123 3.66 -0.34 -23.30
N VAL A 124 4.79 -0.04 -22.68
CA VAL A 124 5.40 -0.92 -21.66
C VAL A 124 4.50 -1.08 -20.43
N PHE A 125 3.88 0.00 -19.96
CA PHE A 125 3.11 0.00 -18.71
C PHE A 125 1.59 -0.12 -18.89
N PHE A 126 1.01 0.38 -19.98
CA PHE A 126 -0.45 0.40 -20.16
C PHE A 126 -0.97 -0.58 -21.21
N THR A 127 -0.10 -1.36 -21.85
CA THR A 127 -0.55 -2.48 -22.69
C THR A 127 -0.90 -3.68 -21.81
N ARG A 128 -2.10 -4.22 -22.03
CA ARG A 128 -2.47 -5.52 -21.46
C ARG A 128 -1.66 -6.60 -22.17
N LYS A 129 -0.99 -7.48 -21.42
CA LYS A 129 -0.22 -8.58 -22.01
C LYS A 129 -1.14 -9.44 -22.88
N VAL A 130 -0.92 -9.44 -24.20
CA VAL A 130 -1.67 -10.25 -25.17
C VAL A 130 -1.22 -11.71 -25.04
N ALA A 131 -2.14 -12.63 -25.33
CA ALA A 131 -1.93 -14.07 -25.20
C ALA A 131 -0.85 -14.62 -26.14
#